data_AF-A0A3N5V7U5-F1
#
_entry.id   AF-A0A3N5V7U5-F1
#
_cell.length_a   1.000
_cell.length_b   1.000
_cell.length_c   1.000
_cell.angle_alpha   90.00
_cell.angle_beta   90.00
_cell.angle_gamma   90.00
#
_symmetry.space_group_name_H-M   'P 1'
#
loop_
_entity.id
_entity.type
_entity.pdbx_description
1 polymer ?
#
loop_
_entity_poly.entity_id
_entity_poly.type
_entity_poly.pdbx_seq_one_letter_code
_entity_poly.pdbx_strand_id
1 'polypeptide(L)'
;MTSRSVSRLVIVAAVSLGLYILLALRYPLGPSLTNPRASWASMVEATGGSAAWHITIYLGLTLLHLVILKLLSSSEQEQTVLPRLQVIVILVTWLACSVVLMMVAPAGESHDIFDYIFRGRMMTEYQSNPLVDVPAEFDLSTPYIRYVAWRKNVDTYGPVWEGSSAVVAVGMRQVARWLDWWDEDQPVCPRSPGSCRLLMMYIAGYRLLAISLTGFAGWLIASMVRHNQVSLALAAWLLNPLTLIATAVGAHNDALMLMTLLLSLWLLQRRHPLLAVIGLILAAHIKLTALIW
;
A
#
# COMPACT_ATOMS: atom_id res chain seq x y z
N MET A 1 1.76 4.85 34.32
CA MET A 1 2.05 3.87 33.24
C MET A 1 3.41 3.23 33.52
N THR A 2 3.53 1.90 33.56
CA THR A 2 4.80 1.24 33.90
C THR A 2 5.71 1.13 32.66
N SER A 3 7.00 1.45 32.82
CA SER A 3 8.05 1.26 31.79
C SER A 3 7.96 -0.11 31.11
N ARG A 4 7.58 -1.15 31.87
CA ARG A 4 7.42 -2.54 31.42
C ARG A 4 6.37 -2.75 30.31
N SER A 5 5.29 -1.97 30.24
CA SER A 5 4.27 -2.14 29.19
C SER A 5 4.80 -1.69 27.83
N VAL A 6 5.47 -0.54 27.80
CA VAL A 6 6.08 0.00 26.57
C VAL A 6 7.24 -0.89 26.11
N SER A 7 8.07 -1.39 27.01
CA SER A 7 9.14 -2.32 26.65
C SER A 7 8.60 -3.58 25.95
N ARG A 8 7.50 -4.16 26.45
CA ARG A 8 6.86 -5.31 25.80
C ARG A 8 6.34 -4.96 24.40
N LEU A 9 5.70 -3.80 24.24
CA LEU A 9 5.24 -3.33 22.93
C LEU A 9 6.40 -3.20 21.93
N VAL A 10 7.52 -2.59 22.36
CA VAL A 10 8.72 -2.43 21.52
C VAL A 10 9.31 -3.79 21.12
N ILE A 11 9.38 -4.75 22.04
CA ILE A 11 9.89 -6.10 21.72
C ILE A 11 9.01 -6.78 20.66
N VAL A 12 7.68 -6.79 20.84
CA VAL A 12 6.76 -7.42 19.88
C VAL A 12 6.80 -6.72 18.52
N ALA A 13 6.90 -5.39 18.51
CA ALA A 13 7.09 -4.60 17.30
C ALA A 13 8.40 -4.95 16.57
N ALA A 14 9.51 -5.08 17.30
CA ALA A 14 10.80 -5.45 16.72
C ALA A 14 10.78 -6.88 16.12
N VAL A 15 10.13 -7.83 16.80
CA VAL A 15 9.95 -9.19 16.25
C VAL A 15 9.09 -9.17 14.98
N SER A 16 8.03 -8.35 14.95
CA SER A 16 7.19 -8.18 13.76
C SER A 16 7.98 -7.60 12.58
N LEU A 17 8.80 -6.58 12.83
CA LEU A 17 9.73 -6.03 11.83
C LEU A 17 10.69 -7.09 11.30
N GLY A 18 11.22 -7.95 12.18
CA GLY A 18 12.05 -9.10 11.78
C GLY A 18 11.36 -10.03 10.80
N LEU A 19 10.07 -10.35 10.99
CA LEU A 19 9.30 -11.16 10.05
C LEU A 19 9.09 -10.45 8.69
N TYR A 20 8.89 -9.13 8.67
CA TYR A 20 8.82 -8.38 7.43
C TYR A 20 10.16 -8.30 6.70
N ILE A 21 11.28 -8.21 7.42
CA ILE A 21 12.62 -8.30 6.83
C ILE A 21 12.81 -9.66 6.17
N LEU A 22 12.41 -10.76 6.83
CA LEU A 22 12.45 -12.09 6.23
C LEU A 22 11.59 -12.18 4.96
N LEU A 23 10.43 -11.52 4.92
CA LEU A 23 9.60 -11.44 3.72
C LEU A 23 10.31 -10.69 2.58
N ALA A 24 10.93 -9.54 2.87
CA ALA A 24 11.68 -8.75 1.90
C ALA A 24 12.92 -9.47 1.35
N LEU A 25 13.63 -10.21 2.21
CA LEU A 25 14.76 -11.05 1.78
C LEU A 25 14.32 -12.23 0.92
N ARG A 26 13.15 -12.82 1.21
CA ARG A 26 12.62 -13.97 0.46
C ARG A 26 12.06 -13.57 -0.90
N TYR A 27 11.41 -12.41 -0.99
CA TYR A 27 10.77 -11.93 -2.21
C TYR A 27 11.28 -10.54 -2.59
N PRO A 28 12.55 -10.41 -3.02
CA PRO A 28 13.15 -9.12 -3.31
C PRO A 28 12.55 -8.48 -4.58
N LEU A 29 12.28 -7.17 -4.52
CA LEU A 29 11.69 -6.40 -5.61
C LEU A 29 12.50 -6.49 -6.90
N GLY A 30 13.79 -6.17 -6.87
CA GLY A 30 14.62 -6.09 -8.09
C GLY A 30 14.60 -7.37 -8.93
N PRO A 31 15.00 -8.54 -8.38
CA PRO A 31 14.97 -9.81 -9.10
C PRO A 31 13.58 -10.19 -9.62
N SER A 32 12.50 -9.85 -8.88
CA SER A 32 11.13 -10.15 -9.31
C SER A 32 10.74 -9.50 -10.63
N LEU A 33 11.31 -8.33 -10.94
CA LEU A 33 10.96 -7.59 -12.14
C LEU A 33 11.55 -8.23 -13.41
N THR A 34 12.48 -9.16 -13.30
CA THR A 34 13.06 -9.85 -14.47
C THR A 34 12.06 -10.77 -15.18
N ASN A 35 11.05 -11.24 -14.46
CA ASN A 35 10.02 -12.14 -14.97
C ASN A 35 8.65 -11.45 -14.89
N PRO A 36 8.17 -10.83 -15.99
CA PRO A 36 6.85 -10.19 -15.99
C PRO A 36 5.75 -11.19 -15.64
N ARG A 37 4.85 -10.80 -14.73
CA ARG A 37 3.76 -11.63 -14.21
C ARG A 37 4.18 -12.86 -13.38
N ALA A 38 5.43 -12.92 -12.94
CA ALA A 38 5.88 -13.92 -11.97
C ALA A 38 5.22 -13.68 -10.60
N SER A 39 4.61 -14.71 -10.02
CA SER A 39 4.11 -14.66 -8.64
C SER A 39 5.21 -14.98 -7.63
N TRP A 40 4.98 -14.75 -6.33
CA TRP A 40 5.91 -15.23 -5.28
C TRP A 40 6.18 -16.73 -5.37
N ALA A 41 5.18 -17.53 -5.75
CA ALA A 41 5.33 -18.97 -5.95
C ALA A 41 6.20 -19.34 -7.15
N SER A 42 6.50 -18.40 -8.06
CA SER A 42 7.48 -18.59 -9.13
C SER A 42 8.87 -18.04 -8.79
N MET A 43 8.96 -17.20 -7.76
CA MET A 43 10.24 -16.71 -7.23
C MET A 43 10.91 -17.70 -6.28
N VAL A 44 10.12 -18.54 -5.64
CA VAL A 44 10.58 -19.69 -4.86
C VAL A 44 10.07 -20.97 -5.52
N GLU A 45 10.71 -22.11 -5.27
CA GLU A 45 10.15 -23.37 -5.74
C GLU A 45 8.77 -23.61 -5.10
N ALA A 46 7.75 -23.89 -5.92
CA ALA A 46 6.36 -24.11 -5.51
C ALA A 46 6.18 -25.46 -4.80
N THR A 47 6.81 -25.59 -3.64
CA THR A 47 6.78 -26.79 -2.79
C THR A 47 5.90 -26.59 -1.57
N GLY A 48 5.44 -27.69 -0.96
CA GLY A 48 4.71 -27.64 0.32
C GLY A 48 5.54 -26.96 1.43
N GLY A 49 6.86 -27.11 1.41
CA GLY A 49 7.77 -26.43 2.33
C GLY A 49 7.76 -24.90 2.16
N SER A 50 7.81 -24.41 0.91
CA SER A 50 7.70 -22.98 0.61
C SER A 50 6.36 -22.41 1.05
N ALA A 51 5.27 -23.14 0.83
CA ALA A 51 3.93 -22.75 1.28
C ALA A 51 3.84 -22.69 2.81
N ALA A 52 4.30 -23.73 3.51
CA ALA A 52 4.32 -23.77 4.97
C ALA A 52 5.14 -22.61 5.56
N TRP A 53 6.28 -22.27 4.95
CA TRP A 53 7.09 -21.14 5.38
C TRP A 53 6.35 -19.81 5.23
N HIS A 54 5.66 -19.61 4.10
CA HIS A 54 4.87 -18.40 3.85
C HIS A 54 3.70 -18.26 4.84
N ILE A 55 2.97 -19.36 5.05
CA ILE A 55 1.86 -19.42 6.03
C ILE A 55 2.38 -19.12 7.44
N THR A 56 3.55 -19.64 7.82
CA THR A 56 4.15 -19.41 9.14
C THR A 56 4.49 -17.94 9.36
N ILE A 57 5.02 -17.24 8.35
CA ILE A 57 5.30 -15.80 8.43
C ILE A 57 4.00 -15.01 8.63
N TYR A 58 2.96 -15.27 7.83
CA TYR A 58 1.69 -14.55 7.91
C TYR A 58 0.93 -14.84 9.21
N LEU A 59 0.91 -16.10 9.66
CA LEU A 59 0.34 -16.49 10.94
C LEU A 59 1.10 -15.84 12.09
N GLY A 60 2.44 -15.85 12.05
CA GLY A 60 3.28 -15.18 13.04
C GLY A 60 3.00 -13.68 13.13
N LEU A 61 2.95 -12.98 11.99
CA LEU A 61 2.60 -11.55 11.92
C LEU A 61 1.20 -11.29 12.50
N THR A 62 0.23 -12.13 12.18
CA THR A 62 -1.15 -12.01 12.68
C THR A 62 -1.20 -12.21 14.20
N LEU A 63 -0.53 -13.24 14.73
CA LEU A 63 -0.48 -13.51 16.16
C LEU A 63 0.23 -12.38 16.92
N LEU A 64 1.35 -11.87 16.40
CA LEU A 64 2.06 -10.73 16.99
C LEU A 64 1.20 -9.46 16.99
N HIS A 65 0.45 -9.21 15.90
CA HIS A 65 -0.51 -8.12 15.85
C HIS A 65 -1.59 -8.26 16.94
N LEU A 66 -2.19 -9.44 17.11
CA LEU A 66 -3.16 -9.71 18.17
C LEU A 66 -2.56 -9.51 19.58
N VAL A 67 -1.29 -9.87 19.78
CA VAL A 67 -0.56 -9.60 21.03
C VAL A 67 -0.43 -8.09 21.27
N ILE A 68 -0.08 -7.29 20.24
CA ILE A 68 -0.03 -5.83 20.33
C ILE A 68 -1.39 -5.27 20.75
N LEU A 69 -2.48 -5.70 20.09
CA LEU A 69 -3.83 -5.25 20.44
C LEU A 69 -4.20 -5.60 21.89
N LYS A 70 -3.89 -6.82 22.34
CA LYS A 70 -4.13 -7.25 23.72
C LYS A 70 -3.34 -6.42 24.74
N LEU A 71 -2.08 -6.11 24.46
CA LEU A 71 -1.25 -5.27 25.34
C LEU A 71 -1.81 -3.85 25.46
N LEU A 72 -2.32 -3.29 24.36
CA LEU A 72 -2.90 -1.95 24.34
C LEU A 72 -4.29 -1.91 24.98
N SER A 73 -5.13 -2.91 24.75
CA SER A 73 -6.48 -2.98 25.34
C SER A 73 -6.42 -3.14 26.87
N SER A 74 -5.49 -3.94 27.39
CA SER A 74 -5.26 -4.02 28.84
C SER A 74 -4.77 -2.71 29.44
N SER A 75 -4.10 -1.87 28.64
CA SER A 75 -3.62 -0.57 29.10
C SER A 75 -4.68 0.53 28.99
N GLU A 76 -5.66 0.40 28.09
CA GLU A 76 -6.75 1.36 27.89
C GLU A 76 -7.62 1.55 29.14
N GLN A 77 -7.90 0.46 29.86
CA GLN A 77 -8.74 0.49 31.07
C GLN A 77 -8.16 1.34 32.21
N GLU A 78 -6.85 1.58 32.21
CA GLU A 78 -6.15 2.30 33.28
C GLU A 78 -5.82 3.77 32.91
N GLN A 79 -6.02 4.19 31.65
CA GLN A 79 -5.51 5.46 31.15
C GLN A 79 -6.57 6.56 31.02
N THR A 80 -6.29 7.72 31.62
CA THR A 80 -7.09 8.95 31.51
C THR A 80 -6.48 9.99 30.57
N VAL A 81 -5.20 9.84 30.18
CA VAL A 81 -4.44 10.80 29.35
C VAL A 81 -3.81 10.08 28.15
N LEU A 82 -3.65 10.79 27.02
CA LEU A 82 -3.07 10.26 25.79
C LEU A 82 -1.64 9.70 26.02
N PRO A 83 -1.38 8.42 25.73
CA PRO A 83 -0.08 7.79 25.94
C PRO A 83 0.87 8.07 24.76
N ARG A 84 1.44 9.28 24.72
CA ARG A 84 2.32 9.77 23.63
C ARG A 84 3.40 8.77 23.20
N LEU A 85 4.03 8.08 24.15
CA LEU A 85 5.09 7.12 23.85
C LEU A 85 4.58 5.88 23.10
N GLN A 86 3.37 5.38 23.40
CA GLN A 86 2.77 4.26 22.66
C GLN A 86 2.50 4.67 21.21
N VAL A 87 1.93 5.86 21.01
CA VAL A 87 1.68 6.42 19.67
C VAL A 87 2.98 6.55 18.89
N ILE A 88 4.04 7.08 19.49
CA ILE A 88 5.37 7.18 18.85
C ILE A 88 5.88 5.80 18.44
N VAL A 89 5.83 4.80 19.34
CA VAL A 89 6.26 3.43 19.03
C VAL A 89 5.45 2.86 17.87
N ILE A 90 4.13 3.05 17.84
CA ILE A 90 3.25 2.58 16.75
C ILE A 90 3.65 3.23 15.42
N LEU A 91 3.80 4.56 15.38
CA LEU A 91 4.12 5.29 14.16
C LEU A 91 5.52 4.93 13.63
N VAL A 92 6.52 4.87 14.51
CA VAL A 92 7.88 4.45 14.13
C VAL A 92 7.89 3.01 13.62
N THR A 93 7.17 2.10 14.28
CA THR A 93 7.05 0.70 13.83
C THR A 93 6.39 0.62 12.46
N TRP A 94 5.27 1.32 12.27
CA TRP A 94 4.55 1.36 11.00
C TRP A 94 5.43 1.87 9.86
N LEU A 95 6.15 2.98 10.07
CA LEU A 95 7.07 3.53 9.06
C LEU A 95 8.23 2.57 8.77
N ALA A 96 8.85 1.98 9.80
CA ALA A 96 9.94 1.03 9.63
C ALA A 96 9.50 -0.21 8.84
N CYS A 97 8.35 -0.81 9.19
CA CYS A 97 7.77 -1.93 8.47
C CYS A 97 7.43 -1.54 7.02
N SER A 98 6.85 -0.35 6.80
CA SER A 98 6.49 0.13 5.46
C SER A 98 7.74 0.29 4.57
N VAL A 99 8.83 0.87 5.09
CA VAL A 99 10.11 1.02 4.37
C VAL A 99 10.69 -0.34 3.97
N VAL A 100 10.66 -1.34 4.87
CA VAL A 100 11.10 -2.70 4.56
C VAL A 100 10.20 -3.34 3.50
N LEU A 101 8.89 -3.21 3.63
CA LEU A 101 7.92 -3.78 2.69
C LEU A 101 7.98 -3.17 1.29
N MET A 102 8.43 -1.92 1.16
CA MET A 102 8.72 -1.31 -0.14
C MET A 102 9.81 -2.05 -0.93
N MET A 103 10.60 -2.93 -0.30
CA MET A 103 11.60 -3.77 -0.96
C MET A 103 11.06 -5.16 -1.35
N VAL A 104 9.81 -5.48 -1.00
CA VAL A 104 9.15 -6.74 -1.35
C VAL A 104 8.62 -6.67 -2.78
N ALA A 105 8.67 -7.79 -3.51
CA ALA A 105 8.08 -7.95 -4.82
C ALA A 105 6.54 -7.79 -4.76
N PRO A 106 5.92 -6.90 -5.55
CA PRO A 106 4.47 -6.66 -5.50
C PRO A 106 3.66 -7.87 -5.94
N ALA A 107 4.19 -8.60 -6.92
CA ALA A 107 3.51 -9.64 -7.69
C ALA A 107 3.08 -10.90 -6.92
N GLY A 108 3.31 -10.96 -5.62
CA GLY A 108 2.84 -12.07 -4.80
C GLY A 108 1.52 -11.87 -4.09
N GLU A 109 1.09 -10.62 -3.95
CA GLU A 109 -0.22 -10.28 -3.40
C GLU A 109 -1.19 -9.96 -4.54
N SER A 110 -0.81 -9.07 -5.44
CA SER A 110 -1.54 -8.77 -6.68
C SER A 110 -0.61 -8.21 -7.76
N HIS A 111 -1.08 -8.20 -9.00
CA HIS A 111 -0.44 -7.50 -10.11
C HIS A 111 -0.96 -6.08 -10.33
N ASP A 112 -1.96 -5.65 -9.56
CA ASP A 112 -2.69 -4.40 -9.82
C ASP A 112 -1.79 -3.16 -9.86
N ILE A 113 -0.67 -3.13 -9.11
CA ILE A 113 0.29 -2.02 -9.19
C ILE A 113 0.81 -1.79 -10.62
N PHE A 114 0.99 -2.86 -11.40
CA PHE A 114 1.45 -2.75 -12.78
C PHE A 114 0.34 -2.26 -13.70
N ASP A 115 -0.89 -2.68 -13.45
CA ASP A 115 -2.08 -2.15 -14.12
C ASP A 115 -2.23 -0.65 -13.83
N TYR A 116 -2.10 -0.21 -12.57
CA TYR A 116 -2.13 1.21 -12.19
C TYR A 116 -1.05 2.02 -12.92
N ILE A 117 0.19 1.53 -12.93
CA ILE A 117 1.29 2.21 -13.61
C ILE A 117 1.01 2.35 -15.11
N PHE A 118 0.53 1.29 -15.75
CA PHE A 118 0.25 1.34 -17.19
C PHE A 118 -0.92 2.27 -17.50
N ARG A 119 -2.00 2.22 -16.73
CA ARG A 119 -3.22 3.02 -16.96
C ARG A 119 -3.02 4.51 -16.67
N GLY A 120 -2.28 4.86 -15.61
CA GLY A 120 -1.86 6.26 -15.40
C GLY A 120 -1.03 6.80 -16.57
N ARG A 121 -0.24 5.95 -17.24
CA ARG A 121 0.52 6.30 -18.45
C ARG A 121 -0.34 6.35 -19.71
N MET A 122 -1.40 5.54 -19.83
CA MET A 122 -2.39 5.67 -20.90
C MET A 122 -2.93 7.10 -20.99
N MET A 123 -3.31 7.67 -19.85
CA MET A 123 -3.85 9.03 -19.80
C MET A 123 -2.82 10.12 -20.11
N THR A 124 -1.56 9.92 -19.72
CA THR A 124 -0.56 11.00 -19.62
C THR A 124 0.50 10.95 -20.72
N GLU A 125 0.75 9.78 -21.29
CA GLU A 125 1.77 9.55 -22.31
C GLU A 125 1.15 9.12 -23.65
N TYR A 126 0.00 8.42 -23.62
CA TYR A 126 -0.58 7.81 -24.82
C TYR A 126 -1.91 8.43 -25.27
N GLN A 127 -2.37 9.49 -24.60
CA GLN A 127 -3.63 10.19 -24.91
C GLN A 127 -4.85 9.25 -24.98
N SER A 128 -4.85 8.19 -24.16
CA SER A 128 -5.86 7.14 -24.13
C SER A 128 -6.57 7.11 -22.78
N ASN A 129 -7.84 6.72 -22.78
CA ASN A 129 -8.68 6.71 -21.58
C ASN A 129 -8.85 5.28 -21.05
N PRO A 130 -8.30 4.93 -19.87
CA PRO A 130 -8.38 3.57 -19.33
C PRO A 130 -9.81 3.13 -18.96
N LEU A 131 -10.78 4.07 -18.90
CA LEU A 131 -12.21 3.77 -18.67
C LEU A 131 -12.95 3.35 -19.95
N VAL A 132 -12.31 3.48 -21.12
CA VAL A 132 -12.93 3.20 -22.43
C VAL A 132 -12.05 2.27 -23.26
N ASP A 133 -10.73 2.47 -23.21
CA ASP A 133 -9.74 1.75 -24.00
C ASP A 133 -9.08 0.65 -23.15
N VAL A 134 -8.68 -0.46 -23.80
CA VAL A 134 -8.05 -1.59 -23.13
C VAL A 134 -6.53 -1.63 -23.38
N PRO A 135 -5.70 -2.07 -22.41
CA PRO A 135 -4.25 -2.18 -22.63
C PRO A 135 -3.84 -3.12 -23.78
N ALA A 136 -4.70 -4.06 -24.19
CA ALA A 136 -4.44 -4.99 -25.29
C ALA A 136 -4.35 -4.32 -26.68
N GLU A 137 -4.83 -3.08 -26.83
CA GLU A 137 -4.71 -2.32 -28.08
C GLU A 137 -3.29 -1.78 -28.32
N PHE A 138 -2.45 -1.75 -27.28
CA PHE A 138 -1.06 -1.33 -27.36
C PHE A 138 -0.13 -2.49 -27.74
N ASP A 139 0.92 -2.17 -28.48
CA ASP A 139 1.93 -3.12 -28.92
C ASP A 139 2.68 -3.77 -27.73
N LEU A 140 3.13 -5.02 -27.88
CA LEU A 140 3.89 -5.74 -26.85
C LEU A 140 5.28 -5.16 -26.55
N SER A 141 5.76 -4.23 -27.39
CA SER A 141 6.96 -3.42 -27.19
C SER A 141 6.69 -2.16 -26.36
N THR A 142 5.43 -1.75 -26.19
CA THR A 142 5.07 -0.59 -25.36
C THR A 142 5.58 -0.80 -23.93
N PRO A 143 6.25 0.19 -23.33
CA PRO A 143 6.88 -0.01 -22.04
C PRO A 143 5.90 -0.49 -20.95
N TYR A 144 6.31 -1.50 -20.19
CA TYR A 144 5.59 -2.14 -19.07
C TYR A 144 4.32 -2.94 -19.40
N ILE A 145 3.86 -2.98 -20.65
CA ILE A 145 2.66 -3.73 -21.05
C ILE A 145 2.71 -5.22 -20.66
N ARG A 146 3.91 -5.79 -20.58
CA ARG A 146 4.14 -7.19 -20.24
C ARG A 146 3.85 -7.52 -18.77
N TYR A 147 3.81 -6.51 -17.90
CA TYR A 147 3.51 -6.68 -16.47
C TYR A 147 2.01 -6.58 -16.16
N VAL A 148 1.23 -5.97 -17.06
CA VAL A 148 -0.21 -5.75 -16.92
C VAL A 148 -0.94 -7.08 -16.88
N ALA A 149 -1.74 -7.31 -15.84
CA ALA A 149 -2.54 -8.53 -15.72
C ALA A 149 -3.86 -8.43 -16.50
N TRP A 150 -4.55 -7.28 -16.42
CA TRP A 150 -5.91 -7.11 -16.94
C TRP A 150 -5.95 -6.47 -18.33
N ARG A 151 -5.16 -7.02 -19.27
CA ARG A 151 -4.96 -6.39 -20.59
C ARG A 151 -6.20 -6.29 -21.46
N LYS A 152 -7.16 -7.20 -21.29
CA LYS A 152 -8.36 -7.28 -22.13
C LYS A 152 -9.56 -6.51 -21.55
N ASN A 153 -9.38 -5.84 -20.42
CA ASN A 153 -10.46 -5.13 -19.74
C ASN A 153 -10.14 -3.64 -19.62
N VAL A 154 -11.17 -2.82 -19.73
CA VAL A 154 -11.12 -1.44 -19.25
C VAL A 154 -10.96 -1.44 -17.74
N ASP A 155 -10.57 -0.30 -17.17
CA ASP A 155 -10.48 -0.23 -15.72
C ASP A 155 -11.87 -0.29 -15.09
N THR A 156 -11.95 -1.00 -13.96
CA THR A 156 -13.15 -1.13 -13.13
C THR A 156 -13.18 -0.08 -12.02
N TYR A 157 -12.08 0.63 -11.81
CA TYR A 157 -12.00 1.75 -10.90
C TYR A 157 -12.59 3.02 -11.52
N GLY A 158 -12.95 3.98 -10.67
CA GLY A 158 -13.60 5.21 -11.12
C GLY A 158 -12.63 6.34 -11.45
N PRO A 159 -13.14 7.47 -12.00
CA PRO A 159 -12.32 8.55 -12.52
C PRO A 159 -11.46 9.27 -11.46
N VAL A 160 -11.83 9.21 -10.18
CA VAL A 160 -11.00 9.79 -9.11
C VAL A 160 -9.73 8.95 -8.91
N TRP A 161 -9.82 7.64 -9.05
CA TRP A 161 -8.64 6.77 -9.04
C TRP A 161 -7.77 7.02 -10.28
N GLU A 162 -8.36 6.99 -11.48
CA GLU A 162 -7.62 7.19 -12.74
C GLU A 162 -6.89 8.54 -12.75
N GLY A 163 -7.56 9.62 -12.33
CA GLY A 163 -6.93 10.92 -12.19
C GLY A 163 -5.77 10.93 -11.18
N SER A 164 -5.92 10.23 -10.06
CA SER A 164 -4.85 10.10 -9.05
C SER A 164 -3.66 9.29 -9.59
N SER A 165 -3.93 8.21 -10.31
CA SER A 165 -2.93 7.38 -10.99
C SER A 165 -2.17 8.19 -12.07
N ALA A 166 -2.87 9.00 -12.86
CA ALA A 166 -2.27 9.93 -13.82
C ALA A 166 -1.35 10.96 -13.13
N VAL A 167 -1.77 11.52 -11.99
CA VAL A 167 -0.93 12.45 -11.20
C VAL A 167 0.35 11.77 -10.70
N VAL A 168 0.26 10.54 -10.18
CA VAL A 168 1.44 9.77 -9.79
C VAL A 168 2.34 9.50 -10.99
N ALA A 169 1.77 9.14 -12.14
CA ALA A 169 2.53 8.86 -13.35
C ALA A 169 3.32 10.09 -13.83
N VAL A 170 2.68 11.26 -13.93
CA VAL A 170 3.34 12.52 -14.29
C VAL A 170 4.40 12.91 -13.25
N GLY A 171 4.09 12.79 -11.96
CA GLY A 171 5.02 13.12 -10.88
C GLY A 171 6.29 12.26 -10.95
N MET A 172 6.15 10.95 -11.10
CA MET A 172 7.29 10.04 -11.22
C MET A 172 8.09 10.26 -12.50
N ARG A 173 7.43 10.55 -13.63
CA ARG A 173 8.12 10.94 -14.87
C ARG A 173 8.94 12.22 -14.69
N GLN A 174 8.40 13.22 -14.00
CA GLN A 174 9.10 14.48 -13.74
C GLN A 174 10.30 14.28 -12.82
N VAL A 175 10.16 13.47 -11.76
CA VAL A 175 11.27 13.10 -10.87
C VAL A 175 12.35 12.33 -11.64
N ALA A 176 11.95 11.36 -12.48
CA ALA A 176 12.89 10.60 -13.30
C ALA A 176 13.71 11.50 -14.24
N ARG A 177 13.07 12.52 -14.84
CA ARG A 177 13.75 13.53 -15.66
C ARG A 177 14.73 14.38 -14.85
N TRP A 178 14.34 14.83 -13.65
CA TRP A 178 15.21 15.62 -12.78
C TRP A 178 16.45 14.87 -12.32
N LEU A 179 16.34 13.56 -12.13
CA LEU A 179 17.44 12.70 -11.73
C LEU A 179 18.31 12.22 -12.92
N ASP A 180 17.97 12.62 -14.15
CA ASP A 180 18.58 12.10 -15.39
C ASP A 180 18.49 10.56 -15.48
N TRP A 181 17.42 10.00 -14.91
CA TRP A 181 17.12 8.56 -14.89
C TRP A 181 16.05 8.18 -15.92
N TRP A 182 15.57 9.16 -16.69
CA TRP A 182 14.67 8.95 -17.83
C TRP A 182 15.49 8.99 -19.12
N ASP A 183 15.53 7.87 -19.83
CA ASP A 183 16.19 7.75 -21.11
C ASP A 183 15.25 6.96 -22.03
N GLU A 184 14.67 7.63 -23.04
CA GLU A 184 13.76 7.00 -24.01
C GLU A 184 14.50 6.01 -24.92
N ASP A 185 15.83 6.14 -25.01
CA ASP A 185 16.70 5.26 -25.78
C ASP A 185 17.13 4.03 -24.97
N GLN A 186 16.90 4.01 -23.64
CA GLN A 186 17.23 2.86 -22.81
C GLN A 186 16.25 1.70 -22.98
N PRO A 187 16.76 0.45 -22.97
CA PRO A 187 15.91 -0.72 -23.01
C PRO A 187 14.90 -0.69 -21.85
N VAL A 188 13.65 -1.07 -22.11
CA VAL A 188 12.62 -1.18 -21.06
C VAL A 188 12.80 -2.49 -20.28
N CYS A 189 12.57 -2.46 -18.96
CA CYS A 189 12.48 -3.65 -18.11
C CYS A 189 11.65 -4.77 -18.76
N PRO A 190 12.15 -6.02 -18.84
CA PRO A 190 13.32 -6.58 -18.16
C PRO A 190 14.59 -6.72 -19.02
N ARG A 191 14.76 -5.92 -20.10
CA ARG A 191 15.86 -6.13 -21.07
C ARG A 191 17.28 -5.96 -20.51
N SER A 192 17.47 -5.25 -19.39
CA SER A 192 18.75 -5.18 -18.66
C SER A 192 18.56 -4.92 -17.14
N PRO A 193 19.51 -5.24 -16.25
CA PRO A 193 19.38 -4.94 -14.81
C PRO A 193 19.17 -3.44 -14.51
N GLY A 194 19.72 -2.55 -15.34
CA GLY A 194 19.55 -1.09 -15.23
C GLY A 194 18.20 -0.58 -15.75
N SER A 195 17.53 -1.35 -16.63
CA SER A 195 16.25 -0.98 -17.27
C SER A 195 15.04 -0.95 -16.33
N CYS A 196 15.14 -1.62 -15.18
CA CYS A 196 14.06 -1.72 -14.21
C CYS A 196 14.04 -0.56 -13.20
N ARG A 197 15.03 0.34 -13.22
CA ARG A 197 15.11 1.50 -12.32
C ARG A 197 13.88 2.38 -12.40
N LEU A 198 13.45 2.71 -13.61
CA LEU A 198 12.27 3.55 -13.84
C LEU A 198 10.97 2.84 -13.37
N LEU A 199 10.84 1.54 -13.63
CA LEU A 199 9.70 0.76 -13.12
C LEU A 199 9.68 0.71 -11.59
N MET A 200 10.84 0.54 -10.95
CA MET A 200 10.96 0.60 -9.49
C MET A 200 10.59 1.98 -8.93
N MET A 201 10.94 3.08 -9.62
CA MET A 201 10.51 4.43 -9.22
C MET A 201 8.98 4.57 -9.30
N TYR A 202 8.36 4.11 -10.38
CA TYR A 202 6.90 4.10 -10.48
C TYR A 202 6.27 3.29 -9.34
N ILE A 203 6.72 2.05 -9.11
CA ILE A 203 6.27 1.20 -8.00
C ILE A 203 6.42 1.92 -6.65
N ALA A 204 7.57 2.57 -6.41
CA ALA A 204 7.81 3.32 -5.19
C ALA A 204 6.84 4.50 -5.05
N GLY A 205 6.55 5.23 -6.13
CA GLY A 205 5.59 6.33 -6.14
C GLY A 205 4.18 5.90 -5.73
N TYR A 206 3.67 4.79 -6.30
CA TYR A 206 2.36 4.24 -5.92
C TYR A 206 2.35 3.74 -4.47
N ARG A 207 3.41 3.07 -4.01
CA ARG A 207 3.54 2.62 -2.61
C ARG A 207 3.58 3.79 -1.64
N LEU A 208 4.33 4.85 -1.96
CA LEU A 208 4.39 6.05 -1.13
C LEU A 208 3.02 6.72 -1.03
N LEU A 209 2.28 6.84 -2.14
CA LEU A 209 0.91 7.33 -2.12
C LEU A 209 0.04 6.49 -1.17
N ALA A 210 0.02 5.17 -1.34
CA ALA A 210 -0.79 4.27 -0.52
C ALA A 210 -0.41 4.34 0.97
N ILE A 211 0.88 4.37 1.30
CA ILE A 211 1.38 4.52 2.68
C ILE A 211 0.96 5.88 3.25
N SER A 212 1.15 6.98 2.52
CA SER A 212 0.75 8.32 2.97
C SER A 212 -0.76 8.42 3.25
N LEU A 213 -1.58 7.87 2.36
CA LEU A 213 -3.04 7.81 2.53
C LEU A 213 -3.44 6.98 3.75
N THR A 214 -2.74 5.87 3.99
CA THR A 214 -2.95 5.01 5.16
C THR A 214 -2.59 5.72 6.46
N GLY A 215 -1.50 6.49 6.48
CA GLY A 215 -1.14 7.35 7.59
C GLY A 215 -2.17 8.44 7.86
N PHE A 216 -2.68 9.08 6.81
CA PHE A 216 -3.72 10.11 6.92
C PHE A 216 -5.06 9.53 7.41
N ALA A 217 -5.45 8.35 6.91
CA ALA A 217 -6.56 7.58 7.45
C ALA A 217 -6.37 7.26 8.93
N GLY A 218 -5.15 6.91 9.37
CA GLY A 218 -4.81 6.72 10.77
C GLY A 218 -5.02 7.99 11.61
N TRP A 219 -4.62 9.15 11.09
CA TRP A 219 -4.89 10.44 11.75
C TRP A 219 -6.39 10.73 11.87
N LEU A 220 -7.17 10.49 10.80
CA LEU A 220 -8.62 10.63 10.82
C LEU A 220 -9.24 9.73 11.90
N ILE A 221 -8.88 8.45 11.93
CA ILE A 221 -9.33 7.48 12.94
C ILE A 221 -8.99 7.99 14.35
N ALA A 222 -7.74 8.39 14.60
CA ALA A 222 -7.31 8.91 15.90
C ALA A 222 -8.09 10.16 16.33
N SER A 223 -8.57 10.97 15.39
CA SER A 223 -9.35 12.17 15.67
C SER A 223 -10.84 11.91 15.94
N MET A 224 -11.35 10.72 15.60
CA MET A 224 -12.75 10.32 15.79
C MET A 224 -12.96 9.47 17.04
N VAL A 225 -11.93 8.78 17.53
CA VAL A 225 -12.00 7.92 18.72
C VAL A 225 -11.75 8.71 20.01
N ARG A 226 -12.12 8.11 21.16
CA ARG A 226 -11.85 8.69 22.48
C ARG A 226 -10.34 8.72 22.75
N HIS A 227 -9.87 9.68 23.54
CA HIS A 227 -8.43 9.87 23.80
C HIS A 227 -7.72 8.62 24.36
N ASN A 228 -8.40 7.81 25.18
CA ASN A 228 -7.85 6.56 25.73
C ASN A 228 -7.79 5.42 24.70
N GLN A 229 -8.52 5.51 23.58
CA GLN A 229 -8.59 4.50 22.52
C GLN A 229 -7.61 4.75 21.37
N VAL A 230 -6.96 5.92 21.33
CA VAL A 230 -6.12 6.33 20.19
C VAL A 230 -5.02 5.31 19.89
N SER A 231 -4.28 4.83 20.90
CA SER A 231 -3.22 3.83 20.67
C SER A 231 -3.77 2.53 20.09
N LEU A 232 -4.87 2.02 20.64
CA LEU A 232 -5.48 0.78 20.20
C LEU A 232 -5.98 0.91 18.76
N ALA A 233 -6.69 2.02 18.45
CA ALA A 233 -7.20 2.29 17.12
C ALA A 233 -6.09 2.45 16.08
N LEU A 234 -5.02 3.19 16.42
CA LEU A 234 -3.85 3.33 15.55
C LEU A 234 -3.12 2.00 15.33
N ALA A 235 -2.96 1.17 16.35
CA ALA A 235 -2.33 -0.14 16.20
C ALA A 235 -3.21 -1.08 15.37
N ALA A 236 -4.53 -1.08 15.58
CA ALA A 236 -5.49 -1.88 14.81
C ALA A 236 -5.53 -1.52 13.33
N TRP A 237 -5.21 -0.27 12.98
CA TRP A 237 -5.13 0.21 11.61
C TRP A 237 -3.72 0.08 11.03
N LEU A 238 -2.75 0.78 11.60
CA LEU A 238 -1.40 0.95 11.02
C LEU A 238 -0.51 -0.29 11.19
N LEU A 239 -0.72 -1.10 12.22
CA LEU A 239 0.08 -2.31 12.47
C LEU A 239 -0.63 -3.58 12.04
N ASN A 240 -1.77 -3.46 11.36
CA ASN A 240 -2.46 -4.60 10.77
C ASN A 240 -1.63 -5.16 9.61
N PRO A 241 -1.25 -6.45 9.64
CA PRO A 241 -0.46 -7.04 8.57
C PRO A 241 -1.11 -6.93 7.19
N LEU A 242 -2.44 -7.07 7.11
CA LEU A 242 -3.16 -6.92 5.86
C LEU A 242 -3.04 -5.50 5.31
N THR A 243 -3.24 -4.48 6.16
CA THR A 243 -3.12 -3.07 5.76
C THR A 243 -1.70 -2.74 5.31
N LEU A 244 -0.68 -3.19 6.07
CA LEU A 244 0.73 -2.99 5.72
C LEU A 244 1.08 -3.65 4.38
N ILE A 245 0.65 -4.89 4.15
CA ILE A 245 0.96 -5.62 2.92
C ILE A 245 0.20 -5.02 1.73
N ALA A 246 -1.10 -4.80 1.85
CA ALA A 246 -1.91 -4.22 0.77
C ALA A 246 -1.40 -2.84 0.33
N THR A 247 -0.85 -2.05 1.25
CA THR A 247 -0.41 -0.67 0.96
C THR A 247 1.07 -0.57 0.60
N ALA A 248 1.97 -1.12 1.43
CA ALA A 248 3.41 -1.01 1.23
C ALA A 248 3.96 -2.02 0.21
N VAL A 249 3.27 -3.15 0.00
CA VAL A 249 3.64 -4.13 -1.04
C VAL A 249 2.77 -3.94 -2.28
N GLY A 250 1.45 -4.04 -2.16
CA GLY A 250 0.53 -4.04 -3.29
C GLY A 250 0.16 -2.66 -3.83
N ALA A 251 0.35 -1.60 -3.03
CA ALA A 251 -0.11 -0.24 -3.35
C ALA A 251 -1.59 -0.14 -3.74
N HIS A 252 -2.46 -0.90 -3.04
CA HIS A 252 -3.89 -0.97 -3.32
C HIS A 252 -4.55 0.41 -3.31
N ASN A 253 -5.37 0.66 -4.32
CA ASN A 253 -6.15 1.90 -4.40
C ASN A 253 -7.24 2.02 -3.32
N ASP A 254 -7.57 0.91 -2.65
CA ASP A 254 -8.42 0.87 -1.45
C ASP A 254 -7.95 1.85 -0.38
N ALA A 255 -6.65 2.18 -0.31
CA ALA A 255 -6.13 3.20 0.60
C ALA A 255 -6.74 4.59 0.33
N LEU A 256 -6.88 4.98 -0.95
CA LEU A 256 -7.49 6.26 -1.33
C LEU A 256 -9.00 6.24 -1.08
N MET A 257 -9.64 5.10 -1.39
CA MET A 257 -11.08 4.90 -1.12
C MET A 257 -11.39 5.04 0.37
N LEU A 258 -10.68 4.28 1.22
CA LEU A 258 -10.89 4.27 2.67
C LEU A 258 -10.54 5.61 3.31
N MET A 259 -9.45 6.26 2.89
CA MET A 259 -9.12 7.61 3.37
C MET A 259 -10.25 8.60 3.06
N THR A 260 -10.77 8.59 1.83
CA THR A 260 -11.85 9.50 1.39
C THR A 260 -13.15 9.22 2.13
N LEU A 261 -13.49 7.94 2.36
CA LEU A 261 -14.62 7.56 3.19
C LEU A 261 -14.45 8.03 4.65
N LEU A 262 -13.30 7.77 5.26
CA LEU A 262 -13.03 8.19 6.64
C LEU A 262 -13.09 9.71 6.78
N LEU A 263 -12.66 10.45 5.75
CA LEU A 263 -12.82 11.90 5.68
C LEU A 263 -14.30 12.31 5.63
N SER A 264 -15.12 11.60 4.85
CA SER A 264 -16.57 11.80 4.83
C SER A 264 -17.19 11.60 6.23
N LEU A 265 -16.85 10.49 6.90
CA LEU A 265 -17.33 10.22 8.26
C LEU A 265 -16.86 11.29 9.27
N TRP A 266 -15.61 11.72 9.14
CA TRP A 266 -15.05 12.78 9.97
C TRP A 266 -15.77 14.13 9.77
N LEU A 267 -16.05 14.51 8.51
CA LEU A 267 -16.82 15.72 8.17
C LEU A 267 -18.25 15.65 8.73
N LEU A 268 -18.87 14.47 8.70
CA LEU A 268 -20.20 14.25 9.26
C LEU A 268 -20.19 14.46 10.78
N GLN A 269 -19.19 13.93 11.50
CA GLN A 269 -19.01 14.18 12.94
C GLN A 269 -18.81 15.67 13.26
N ARG A 270 -18.18 16.42 12.35
CA ARG A 270 -17.98 17.88 12.45
C ARG A 270 -19.18 18.71 12.01
N ARG A 271 -20.34 18.09 11.78
CA ARG A 271 -21.60 18.75 11.37
C ARG A 271 -21.52 19.42 9.99
N HIS A 272 -20.71 18.88 9.07
CA HIS A 272 -20.64 19.30 7.67
C HIS A 272 -21.24 18.24 6.72
N PRO A 273 -22.57 18.01 6.72
CA PRO A 273 -23.19 16.89 6.01
C PRO A 273 -23.05 16.97 4.49
N LEU A 274 -23.11 18.16 3.90
CA LEU A 274 -22.93 18.34 2.45
C LEU A 274 -21.55 17.87 2.00
N LEU A 275 -20.49 18.28 2.71
CA LEU A 275 -19.12 17.86 2.40
C LEU A 275 -18.93 16.36 2.66
N ALA A 276 -19.61 15.79 3.66
CA ALA A 276 -19.59 14.35 3.89
C ALA A 276 -20.19 13.59 2.70
N VAL A 277 -21.35 14.02 2.18
CA VAL A 277 -21.97 13.39 1.00
C VAL A 277 -21.07 13.50 -0.23
N ILE A 278 -20.46 14.67 -0.47
CA ILE A 278 -19.49 14.85 -1.54
C ILE A 278 -18.31 13.87 -1.37
N GLY A 279 -17.76 13.74 -0.17
CA GLY A 279 -16.69 12.78 0.12
C GLY A 279 -17.09 11.33 -0.16
N LEU A 280 -18.32 10.93 0.20
CA LEU A 280 -18.82 9.58 -0.10
C LEU A 280 -18.97 9.34 -1.61
N ILE A 281 -19.47 10.34 -2.35
CA ILE A 281 -19.57 10.27 -3.82
C ILE A 281 -18.16 10.14 -4.43
N LEU A 282 -17.19 10.90 -3.94
CA LEU A 282 -15.79 10.80 -4.40
C LEU A 282 -15.20 9.42 -4.09
N ALA A 283 -15.50 8.84 -2.92
CA ALA A 283 -15.10 7.48 -2.58
C ALA A 283 -15.67 6.43 -3.55
N ALA A 284 -16.95 6.57 -3.92
CA ALA A 284 -17.59 5.72 -4.92
C ALA A 284 -16.98 5.86 -6.33
N HIS A 285 -16.46 7.04 -6.66
CA HIS A 285 -15.71 7.29 -7.90
C HIS A 285 -14.24 6.85 -7.83
N ILE A 286 -13.80 6.22 -6.74
CA ILE A 286 -12.55 5.46 -6.68
C ILE A 286 -12.88 3.99 -6.91
N LYS A 287 -13.81 3.45 -6.11
CA LYS A 287 -14.22 2.05 -6.17
C LYS A 287 -15.67 1.93 -5.71
N LEU A 288 -16.53 1.27 -6.49
CA LEU A 288 -17.97 1.18 -6.21
C LEU A 288 -18.28 0.49 -4.88
N THR A 289 -17.37 -0.38 -4.41
CA THR A 289 -17.47 -1.03 -3.08
C THR A 289 -17.51 -0.02 -1.94
N ALA A 290 -17.16 1.25 -2.17
CA ALA A 290 -17.35 2.33 -1.21
C ALA A 290 -18.82 2.70 -0.95
N LEU A 291 -19.80 2.03 -1.57
CA LEU A 291 -21.22 2.17 -1.25
C LEU A 291 -21.80 0.91 -0.59
N ILE A 292 -21.01 -0.15 -0.50
CA ILE A 292 -21.39 -1.43 0.09
C ILE A 292 -20.76 -1.47 1.48
N TRP A 293 -21.45 -0.86 2.45
CA TRP A 293 -21.11 -0.92 3.87
C TRP A 293 -22.14 -1.74 4.62
#